data_AF-A0A973Z1J6-F1
#
_entry.id   AF-A0A973Z1J6-F1
#
_cell.length_a   1.000
_cell.length_b   1.000
_cell.length_c   1.000
_cell.angle_alpha   90.00
_cell.angle_beta   90.00
_cell.angle_gamma   90.00
#
_symmetry.space_group_name_H-M   'P 1'
#
loop_
_entity.id
_entity.type
_entity.pdbx_description
1 polymer ?
#
loop_
_entity_poly.entity_id
_entity_poly.type
_entity_poly.pdbx_seq_one_letter_code
_entity_poly.pdbx_strand_id
1 'polypeptide(L)'
;REVSRTARVSLGYLSEVERGRKEASSELLAAICEALDLPLWELLHLVASDIGAVQQPVPTTAELTERAPASASAAGLEGGTMVPAVIGNDLSDLRLQPVLTHRLSTSISKPRNAVVAA
;
A
#
# COMPACT_ATOMS: atom_id res chain seq x y z
N ARG A 1 -13.90 -30.70 -9.58
CA ARG A 1 -12.97 -31.76 -10.08
C ARG A 1 -12.05 -31.25 -11.18
N GLU A 2 -12.53 -30.39 -12.09
CA GLU A 2 -11.70 -29.81 -13.16
C GLU A 2 -10.56 -28.96 -12.61
N VAL A 3 -10.84 -28.03 -11.69
CA VAL A 3 -9.83 -27.19 -11.00
C VAL A 3 -8.70 -28.01 -10.39
N SER A 4 -9.04 -29.04 -9.60
CA SER A 4 -8.03 -29.93 -8.99
C SER A 4 -7.15 -30.63 -10.04
N ARG A 5 -7.72 -30.97 -11.20
CA ARG A 5 -6.97 -31.61 -12.28
C ARG A 5 -6.01 -30.63 -12.96
N THR A 6 -6.50 -29.42 -13.27
CA THR A 6 -5.70 -28.37 -13.92
C THR A 6 -4.58 -27.88 -13.00
N ALA A 7 -4.88 -27.64 -11.72
CA ALA A 7 -3.90 -27.24 -10.70
C ALA A 7 -3.00 -28.39 -10.21
N ARG A 8 -3.13 -29.60 -10.80
CA ARG A 8 -2.32 -30.79 -10.48
C ARG A 8 -2.33 -31.18 -9.00
N VAL A 9 -3.46 -31.01 -8.32
CA VAL A 9 -3.65 -31.40 -6.92
C VAL A 9 -4.76 -32.43 -6.75
N SER A 10 -4.69 -33.21 -5.68
CA SER A 10 -5.77 -34.15 -5.38
C SER A 10 -7.04 -33.40 -4.98
N LEU A 11 -8.20 -33.95 -5.36
CA LEU A 11 -9.49 -33.41 -4.94
C LEU A 11 -9.61 -33.35 -3.42
N GLY A 12 -9.08 -34.36 -2.72
CA GLY A 12 -9.07 -34.42 -1.25
C GLY A 12 -8.28 -33.26 -0.64
N TYR A 13 -7.09 -32.96 -1.17
CA TYR A 13 -6.27 -31.85 -0.68
C TYR A 13 -6.95 -30.50 -0.89
N LEU A 14 -7.49 -30.24 -2.09
CA LEU A 14 -8.24 -29.01 -2.37
C LEU A 14 -9.44 -28.85 -1.43
N SER A 15 -10.15 -29.95 -1.16
CA SER A 15 -11.28 -29.95 -0.24
C SER A 15 -10.89 -29.61 1.21
N GLU A 16 -9.67 -29.96 1.64
CA GLU A 16 -9.19 -29.58 2.96
C GLU A 16 -8.81 -28.10 3.05
N VAL A 17 -8.24 -27.56 1.97
CA VAL A 17 -7.90 -26.13 1.83
C VAL A 17 -9.16 -25.27 1.86
N GLU A 18 -10.21 -25.63 1.11
CA GLU A 18 -11.49 -24.91 1.09
C GLU A 18 -12.17 -24.82 2.46
N ARG A 19 -11.90 -25.79 3.35
CA ARG A 19 -12.41 -25.82 4.72
C ARG A 19 -11.46 -25.18 5.74
N GLY A 20 -10.38 -24.57 5.28
CA GLY A 20 -9.36 -23.95 6.14
C GLY A 20 -8.56 -24.93 6.99
N ARG A 21 -8.55 -26.23 6.66
CA ARG A 21 -7.78 -27.24 7.42
C ARG A 21 -6.34 -27.37 6.98
N LYS A 22 -6.02 -26.88 5.78
CA LYS A 22 -4.67 -26.89 5.21
C LYS A 22 -4.35 -25.54 4.61
N GLU A 23 -3.10 -25.13 4.78
CA GLU A 23 -2.56 -23.96 4.12
C GLU A 23 -2.07 -24.33 2.72
N ALA A 24 -2.35 -23.48 1.74
CA ALA A 24 -1.82 -23.63 0.39
C ALA A 24 -0.46 -22.90 0.32
N SER A 25 0.55 -23.54 -0.27
CA SER A 25 1.78 -22.82 -0.63
C SER A 25 1.48 -21.74 -1.67
N SER A 26 2.33 -20.72 -1.77
CA SER A 26 2.18 -19.66 -2.78
C SER A 26 2.17 -20.21 -4.21
N GLU A 27 2.95 -21.25 -4.49
CA GLU A 27 2.97 -21.94 -5.79
C GLU A 27 1.64 -22.65 -6.07
N LEU A 28 1.06 -23.32 -5.06
CA LEU A 28 -0.23 -23.97 -5.19
C LEU A 28 -1.36 -22.95 -5.38
N LEU A 29 -1.33 -21.84 -4.64
CA LEU A 29 -2.27 -20.74 -4.79
C LEU A 29 -2.25 -20.19 -6.22
N ALA A 30 -1.06 -19.98 -6.79
CA ALA A 30 -0.90 -19.55 -8.18
C ALA A 30 -1.49 -20.56 -9.17
N ALA A 31 -1.22 -21.86 -9.00
CA ALA A 31 -1.75 -22.91 -9.87
C ALA A 31 -3.29 -23.03 -9.81
N ILE A 32 -3.89 -22.79 -8.64
CA ILE A 32 -5.35 -22.74 -8.48
C ILE A 32 -5.92 -21.50 -9.17
N CYS A 33 -5.27 -20.34 -9.04
CA CYS A 33 -5.67 -19.10 -9.72
C CYS A 33 -5.64 -19.25 -11.24
N GLU A 34 -4.57 -19.83 -11.78
CA GLU A 34 -4.43 -20.13 -13.21
C GLU A 34 -5.53 -21.09 -13.70
N ALA A 35 -5.84 -22.14 -12.91
CA ALA A 35 -6.92 -23.08 -13.24
C ALA A 35 -8.33 -22.46 -13.23
N LEU A 36 -8.51 -21.32 -12.56
CA LEU A 36 -9.77 -20.58 -12.46
C LEU A 36 -9.83 -19.38 -13.42
N ASP A 37 -8.78 -19.15 -14.21
CA ASP A 37 -8.61 -17.94 -15.03
C ASP A 37 -8.77 -16.64 -14.21
N LEU A 38 -8.26 -16.66 -12.98
CA LEU A 38 -8.33 -15.55 -12.03
C LEU A 38 -6.91 -15.01 -11.78
N PRO A 39 -6.63 -13.72 -11.98
CA PRO A 39 -5.31 -13.19 -11.68
C PRO A 39 -5.07 -13.10 -10.16
N LEU A 40 -3.86 -13.48 -9.71
CA LEU A 40 -3.53 -13.58 -8.28
C LEU A 40 -3.74 -12.27 -7.49
N TRP A 41 -3.45 -11.12 -8.10
CA TRP A 41 -3.62 -9.82 -7.45
C TRP A 41 -5.09 -9.53 -7.12
N GLU A 42 -6.02 -9.99 -7.96
CA GLU A 42 -7.45 -9.81 -7.75
C GLU A 42 -7.92 -10.66 -6.57
N LEU A 43 -7.48 -11.93 -6.50
CA LEU A 43 -7.74 -12.78 -5.34
C LEU A 43 -7.25 -12.12 -4.03
N LEU A 44 -6.01 -11.63 -4.02
CA LEU A 44 -5.45 -10.98 -2.83
C LEU A 44 -6.21 -9.70 -2.45
N HIS A 45 -6.68 -8.94 -3.44
CA HIS A 45 -7.49 -7.75 -3.21
C HIS A 45 -8.86 -8.10 -2.60
N LEU A 46 -9.51 -9.15 -3.09
CA LEU A 46 -10.77 -9.65 -2.54
C LEU A 46 -10.60 -10.13 -1.10
N VAL A 47 -9.54 -10.90 -0.83
CA VAL A 47 -9.23 -11.37 0.53
C VAL A 47 -8.95 -10.21 1.47
N ALA A 48 -8.15 -9.23 1.07
CA ALA A 48 -7.89 -8.04 1.87
C ALA A 48 -9.17 -7.25 2.17
N SER A 49 -10.06 -7.13 1.19
CA SER A 49 -11.36 -6.44 1.33
C SER A 49 -12.28 -7.17 2.30
N ASP A 50 -12.37 -8.50 2.21
CA ASP A 50 -13.19 -9.33 3.11
C ASP A 50 -12.68 -9.26 4.55
N ILE A 51 -11.37 -9.41 4.73
CA ILE A 51 -10.71 -9.27 6.03
C ILE A 51 -10.94 -7.87 6.61
N GLY A 52 -10.85 -6.81 5.79
CA GLY A 52 -11.10 -5.44 6.20
C GLY A 52 -12.57 -5.16 6.56
N ALA A 53 -13.52 -5.86 5.94
CA ALA A 53 -14.94 -5.74 6.30
C ALA A 53 -15.25 -6.35 7.67
N VAL A 54 -14.56 -7.45 8.02
CA VAL A 54 -14.69 -8.12 9.33
C VAL A 54 -13.92 -7.37 10.41
N GLN A 55 -12.76 -6.80 10.07
CA GLN A 55 -11.99 -5.94 10.96
C GLN A 55 -12.55 -4.52 10.92
N GLN A 56 -13.55 -4.24 11.75
CA GLN A 56 -13.90 -2.86 12.06
C GLN A 56 -12.60 -2.14 12.48
N PRO A 57 -12.22 -1.02 11.82
CA PRO A 57 -11.07 -0.27 12.28
C PRO A 57 -11.38 0.13 13.71
N VAL A 58 -10.65 -0.46 14.66
CA VAL A 58 -10.64 0.08 16.02
C VAL A 58 -10.21 1.52 15.82
N PRO A 59 -11.01 2.54 16.17
CA PRO A 59 -10.54 3.90 16.11
C PRO A 59 -9.32 3.91 17.03
N THR A 60 -8.13 3.91 16.43
CA THR A 60 -6.96 4.32 17.15
C THR A 60 -7.26 5.76 17.44
N THR A 61 -7.74 6.03 18.64
CA THR A 61 -7.83 7.38 19.16
C THR A 61 -6.39 7.81 19.32
N ALA A 62 -5.76 8.19 18.20
CA ALA A 62 -4.64 9.08 18.19
C ALA A 62 -5.22 10.41 18.66
N GLU A 63 -5.44 10.52 19.98
CA GLU A 63 -5.48 11.81 20.65
C GLU A 63 -4.09 12.42 20.54
N LEU A 64 -3.78 12.89 19.34
CA LEU A 64 -2.93 14.04 19.17
C LEU A 64 -3.71 15.18 19.81
N THR A 65 -3.53 15.33 21.12
CA THR A 65 -3.84 16.56 21.83
C THR A 65 -3.20 17.69 21.02
N GLU A 66 -4.05 18.44 20.35
CA GLU A 66 -3.75 19.68 19.67
C GLU A 66 -3.23 20.68 20.71
N ARG A 67 -1.94 20.60 21.03
CA ARG A 67 -1.19 21.72 21.61
C ARG A 67 -0.41 22.34 20.47
N ALA A 68 -1.04 23.32 19.82
CA ALA A 68 -0.38 24.23 18.90
C ALA A 68 0.97 24.71 19.48
N PRO A 69 2.08 24.63 18.73
CA PRO A 69 3.18 25.54 18.93
C PRO A 69 3.00 26.73 17.99
N ALA A 70 3.26 27.91 18.57
CA ALA A 70 3.27 29.19 17.93
C ALA A 70 4.07 29.19 16.62
N SER A 71 3.64 30.08 15.72
CA SER A 71 4.34 30.58 14.54
C SER A 71 5.87 30.44 14.58
N ALA A 72 6.39 29.38 13.96
CA ALA A 72 7.69 29.44 13.32
C ALA A 72 7.41 29.69 11.84
N SER A 73 7.64 30.93 11.41
CA SER A 73 7.64 31.34 10.01
C SER A 73 8.25 30.23 9.15
N ALA A 74 7.47 29.68 8.22
CA ALA A 74 8.00 28.95 7.08
C ALA A 74 8.82 29.97 6.26
N ALA A 75 10.03 30.26 6.71
CA ALA A 75 11.03 30.89 5.90
C ALA A 75 11.33 29.88 4.79
N GLY A 76 10.62 30.01 3.68
CA GLY A 76 11.05 29.43 2.43
C GLY A 76 12.35 30.13 2.06
N LEU A 77 13.47 29.50 2.42
CA LEU A 77 14.75 29.81 1.79
C LEU A 77 14.64 29.29 0.36
N GLU A 78 14.83 30.18 -0.63
CA GLU A 78 14.82 29.85 -2.05
C GLU A 78 15.57 28.54 -2.29
N GLY A 79 14.83 27.44 -2.50
CA GLY A 79 15.44 26.12 -2.64
C GLY A 79 14.56 24.98 -2.16
N GLY A 80 13.95 25.02 -0.98
CA GLY A 80 13.31 23.83 -0.43
C GLY A 80 12.35 24.07 0.73
N THR A 81 11.58 23.03 1.07
CA THR A 81 10.71 23.03 2.25
C THR A 81 11.41 22.34 3.41
N MET A 82 11.48 23.02 4.56
CA MET A 82 11.91 22.41 5.80
C MET A 82 10.83 21.43 6.26
N VAL A 83 11.18 20.16 6.38
CA VAL A 83 10.31 19.15 6.97
C VAL A 83 10.93 18.61 8.24
N PRO A 84 10.13 18.32 9.28
CA PRO A 84 10.65 17.65 10.46
C PRO A 84 11.18 16.27 10.07
N ALA A 85 12.43 16.00 10.40
CA ALA A 85 13.04 14.69 10.23
C ALA A 85 13.50 14.15 11.59
N VAL A 86 13.29 12.85 11.77
CA VAL A 86 13.81 12.11 12.93
C VAL A 86 15.21 11.60 12.55
N ILE A 87 16.20 11.93 13.37
CA ILE A 87 17.60 11.51 13.15
C ILE A 87 18.08 10.79 14.41
N GLY A 88 18.81 9.70 14.20
CA GLY A 88 19.26 8.77 15.23
C GLY A 88 18.91 7.34 14.85
N ASN A 89 19.80 6.40 15.17
CA ASN A 89 19.61 4.97 14.86
C ASN A 89 19.13 4.16 16.08
N ASP A 90 19.36 4.70 17.28
CA ASP A 90 18.96 4.12 18.55
C ASP A 90 17.99 5.05 19.29
N LEU A 91 17.15 4.47 20.15
CA LEU A 91 16.12 5.20 20.88
C LEU A 91 16.71 6.31 21.79
N SER A 92 17.92 6.09 22.30
CA SER A 92 18.64 7.03 23.17
C SER A 92 19.08 8.32 22.45
N ASP A 93 19.32 8.23 21.14
CA ASP A 93 19.92 9.30 20.34
C ASP A 93 18.93 9.93 19.35
N LEU A 94 17.64 9.60 19.47
CA LEU A 94 16.60 10.09 18.60
C LEU A 94 16.34 11.58 18.84
N ARG A 95 16.54 12.40 17.80
CA ARG A 95 16.36 13.86 17.84
C ARG A 95 15.61 14.35 16.60
N LEU A 96 14.74 15.34 16.83
CA LEU A 96 14.05 16.05 15.76
C LEU A 96 14.94 17.18 15.26
N GLN A 97 15.29 17.14 13.97
CA GLN A 97 15.96 18.25 13.31
C GLN A 97 15.28 18.51 11.97
N PRO A 98 15.06 19.79 11.61
CA PRO A 98 14.42 20.12 10.36
C PRO A 98 15.42 19.91 9.23
N VAL A 99 15.03 19.19 8.18
CA VAL A 99 15.87 18.91 7.00
C VAL A 99 15.24 19.56 5.76
N LEU A 100 16.10 20.13 4.90
CA LEU A 100 15.68 20.69 3.62
C LEU A 100 15.31 19.59 2.64
N THR A 101 14.07 19.59 2.18
CA THR A 101 13.63 18.77 1.04
C THR A 101 13.41 19.64 -0.18
N HIS A 102 14.09 19.31 -1.28
CA HIS A 102 13.89 19.94 -2.58
C HIS A 102 12.76 19.19 -3.31
N ARG A 103 11.58 19.80 -3.50
CA ARG A 103 10.61 19.30 -4.49
C ARG A 103 11.01 19.84 -5.86
N LEU A 104 11.46 18.96 -6.76
CA LEU A 104 11.44 19.24 -8.19
C LEU A 104 9.99 19.27 -8.64
N SER A 105 9.39 20.47 -8.68
CA SER A 105 8.07 20.69 -9.23
C SER A 105 8.13 20.50 -10.75
N THR A 106 7.99 19.26 -11.25
CA THR A 106 7.82 19.02 -12.68
C THR A 106 6.41 19.46 -13.09
N SER A 107 6.25 20.77 -13.32
CA SER A 107 5.14 21.29 -14.11
C SER A 107 5.42 20.94 -15.58
N ILE A 108 5.17 19.69 -15.97
CA ILE A 108 5.03 19.35 -17.38
C ILE A 108 3.69 19.95 -17.83
N SER A 109 3.79 21.16 -18.36
CA SER A 109 2.71 21.86 -19.04
C SER A 109 2.23 21.03 -20.24
N LYS A 110 0.91 20.81 -20.32
CA LYS A 110 0.20 20.15 -21.41
C LYS A 110 0.54 20.82 -22.76
N PRO A 111 0.92 20.09 -23.82
CA PRO A 111 1.15 20.71 -25.12
C PRO A 111 -0.19 21.24 -25.69
N ARG A 112 -0.23 22.53 -26.04
CA ARG A 112 -1.33 23.15 -26.77
C ARG A 112 -1.20 22.79 -28.25
N ASN A 113 -1.78 21.67 -28.67
CA ASN A 113 -2.11 21.45 -30.08
C ASN A 113 -3.53 21.96 -30.33
N ALA A 114 -3.65 23.22 -30.77
CA ALA A 114 -4.83 23.70 -31.47
C ALA A 114 -4.48 23.72 -32.96
N VAL A 115 -5.19 22.87 -33.70
CA VAL A 115 -5.09 22.64 -35.13
C VAL A 115 -5.41 23.93 -35.90
N VAL A 116 -4.54 24.23 -36.88
CA VAL A 116 -4.78 25.18 -37.96
C VAL A 116 -6.00 24.70 -38.75
N ALA A 117 -7.09 25.47 -38.73
CA ALA A 117 -8.18 25.33 -39.69
C ALA A 117 -8.01 26.39 -40.79
N ALA A 118 -8.18 25.94 -42.03
CA ALA A 118 -8.03 26.66 -43.29
C ALA A 118 -8.97 27.85 -43.45
#